data_AF-A0A9P5JRW3-F1
#
_entry.id   AF-A0A9P5JRW3-F1
#
_cell.length_a   1.000
_cell.length_b   1.000
_cell.length_c   1.000
_cell.angle_alpha   90.00
_cell.angle_beta   90.00
_cell.angle_gamma   90.00
#
_symmetry.space_group_name_H-M   'P 1'
#
loop_
_entity.id
_entity.type
_entity.pdbx_description
1 polymer ?
#
loop_
_entity_poly.entity_id
_entity_poly.type
_entity_poly.pdbx_seq_one_letter_code
_entity_poly.pdbx_strand_id
1 'polypeptide(L)'
;MWNELNESDVEEWVKEAAARGDPGPVTWNVLNRYARLVEYLDKEKDERIGLTLFVWHANGMHKELETYEPALRRLVTLCDASQGPVRIDEVWSFDAADTGDAAIVNAGKMEDYADWVDDARDLLSFIDNYLPSNFAQSNLPIYLPRMDSAIIERRKLKGVEERSLVRIGHSFGGRVLANAACRRPNIFRSLTLIDPVLFRDWAKEQTFYILGALCRRAHWASREEAKELLRKRPVFMS
;
A
#
# COMPACT_ATOMS: atom_id res chain seq x y z
N MET A 1 -12.55 -16.40 -0.24
CA MET A 1 -12.10 -17.34 -1.27
C MET A 1 -10.95 -16.63 -1.96
N TRP A 2 -9.71 -17.02 -1.64
CA TRP A 2 -8.52 -16.40 -2.23
C TRP A 2 -8.47 -16.87 -3.68
N ASN A 3 -8.75 -15.99 -4.64
CA ASN A 3 -8.46 -16.28 -6.03
C ASN A 3 -6.94 -16.30 -6.14
N GLU A 4 -6.37 -17.48 -6.33
CA GLU A 4 -4.93 -17.64 -6.54
C GLU A 4 -4.55 -16.85 -7.80
N LEU A 5 -3.59 -15.93 -7.65
CA LEU A 5 -2.93 -15.27 -8.77
C LEU A 5 -2.28 -16.37 -9.63
N ASN A 6 -2.80 -16.61 -10.83
CA ASN A 6 -2.21 -17.56 -11.75
C ASN A 6 -1.00 -16.93 -12.45
N GLU A 7 0.08 -17.68 -12.60
CA GLU A 7 1.31 -17.22 -13.28
C GLU A 7 1.02 -16.75 -14.72
N SER A 8 0.03 -17.33 -15.40
CA SER A 8 -0.39 -16.93 -16.75
C SER A 8 -0.91 -15.50 -16.82
N ASP A 9 -1.62 -15.04 -15.78
CA ASP A 9 -2.22 -13.72 -15.75
C ASP A 9 -1.12 -12.66 -15.56
N VAL A 10 -0.12 -12.97 -14.73
CA VAL A 10 1.07 -12.12 -14.52
C VAL A 10 1.89 -12.00 -15.82
N GLU A 11 2.06 -13.08 -16.57
CA GLU A 11 2.77 -13.04 -17.86
C GLU A 11 2.07 -12.16 -18.90
N GLU A 12 0.73 -12.18 -18.95
CA GLU A 12 -0.05 -11.33 -19.85
C GLU A 12 0.08 -9.85 -19.47
N TRP A 13 -0.01 -9.51 -18.18
CA TRP A 13 0.20 -8.14 -17.70
C TRP A 13 1.62 -7.63 -17.96
N VAL A 14 2.62 -8.50 -17.85
CA VAL A 14 4.01 -8.19 -18.19
C VAL A 14 4.16 -7.91 -19.69
N LYS A 15 3.48 -8.65 -20.57
CA LYS A 15 3.46 -8.37 -22.02
C LYS A 15 2.81 -7.04 -22.34
N GLU A 16 1.69 -6.70 -21.68
CA GLU A 16 1.05 -5.39 -21.83
C GLU A 16 1.94 -4.24 -21.35
N ALA A 17 2.72 -4.43 -20.28
CA ALA A 17 3.68 -3.45 -19.79
C ALA A 17 4.87 -3.30 -20.75
N ALA A 18 5.45 -4.41 -21.22
CA ALA A 18 6.58 -4.44 -22.15
C ALA A 18 6.24 -3.82 -23.51
N ALA A 19 5.01 -4.01 -24.02
CA ALA A 19 4.54 -3.42 -25.27
C ALA A 19 4.52 -1.87 -25.23
N ARG A 20 4.62 -1.25 -24.05
CA ARG A 20 4.61 0.22 -23.86
C ARG A 20 6.00 0.85 -23.91
N GLY A 21 7.05 0.05 -24.12
CA GLY A 21 8.41 0.54 -24.35
C GLY A 21 9.18 0.92 -23.09
N ASP A 22 8.83 0.36 -21.92
CA ASP A 22 9.60 0.57 -20.69
C ASP A 22 10.92 -0.21 -20.76
N PRO A 23 12.09 0.43 -20.64
CA PRO A 23 13.38 -0.20 -20.93
C PRO A 23 13.97 -1.05 -19.79
N GLY A 24 13.25 -1.22 -18.67
CA GLY A 24 13.72 -1.91 -17.47
C GLY A 24 12.81 -3.06 -17.01
N PRO A 25 13.28 -3.91 -16.08
CA PRO A 25 12.44 -4.93 -15.46
C PRO A 25 11.28 -4.26 -14.70
N VAL A 26 10.05 -4.53 -15.15
CA VAL A 26 8.84 -4.00 -14.50
C VAL A 26 8.62 -4.73 -13.18
N THR A 27 8.63 -3.98 -12.08
CA THR A 27 8.20 -4.44 -10.75
C THR A 27 6.73 -4.12 -10.51
N TRP A 28 6.11 -4.90 -9.64
CA TRP A 28 4.69 -4.83 -9.32
C TRP A 28 4.50 -4.57 -7.82
N ASN A 29 3.65 -3.60 -7.47
CA ASN A 29 3.14 -3.50 -6.11
C ASN A 29 1.86 -4.34 -5.99
N VAL A 30 1.70 -5.01 -4.85
CA VAL A 30 0.48 -5.75 -4.51
C VAL A 30 -0.22 -5.04 -3.37
N LEU A 31 -1.51 -4.75 -3.54
CA LEU A 31 -2.28 -3.97 -2.58
C LEU A 31 -3.55 -4.74 -2.18
N ASN A 32 -3.92 -4.66 -0.91
CA ASN A 32 -5.23 -5.11 -0.44
C ASN A 32 -6.21 -3.93 -0.44
N ARG A 33 -7.35 -4.10 -1.11
CA ARG A 33 -8.44 -3.13 -1.15
C ARG A 33 -9.62 -3.65 -0.33
N TYR A 34 -10.03 -2.87 0.67
CA TYR A 34 -11.24 -3.09 1.43
C TYR A 34 -12.22 -1.97 1.09
N ALA A 35 -13.36 -2.30 0.50
CA ALA A 35 -14.39 -1.33 0.14
C ALA A 35 -15.74 -1.74 0.73
N ARG A 36 -16.57 -0.76 1.10
CA ARG A 36 -17.95 -1.06 1.48
C ARG A 36 -18.75 -1.53 0.27
N LEU A 37 -19.64 -2.49 0.51
CA LEU A 37 -20.59 -2.92 -0.51
C LEU A 37 -21.57 -1.78 -0.80
N VAL A 38 -21.98 -1.67 -2.06
CA VAL A 38 -22.86 -0.60 -2.57
C VAL A 38 -24.14 -0.49 -1.75
N GLU A 39 -24.68 -1.62 -1.29
CA GLU A 39 -25.88 -1.71 -0.46
C GLU A 39 -25.76 -1.01 0.91
N TYR A 40 -24.53 -0.83 1.41
CA TYR A 40 -24.26 -0.10 2.66
C TYR A 40 -23.87 1.38 2.42
N LEU A 41 -23.87 1.83 1.16
CA LEU A 41 -23.52 3.18 0.74
C LEU A 41 -24.77 3.91 0.23
N ASP A 42 -25.85 3.90 1.00
CA ASP A 42 -27.10 4.59 0.68
C ASP A 42 -26.90 6.12 0.77
N LYS A 43 -26.36 6.72 -0.29
CA LYS A 43 -25.96 8.14 -0.37
C LYS A 43 -27.12 9.10 -0.13
N GLU A 44 -28.36 8.66 -0.32
CA GLU A 44 -29.55 9.49 -0.06
C GLU A 44 -29.87 9.62 1.43
N LYS A 45 -29.31 8.76 2.29
CA LYS A 45 -29.56 8.79 3.75
C LYS A 45 -28.34 9.18 4.57
N ASP A 46 -27.14 9.09 4.01
CA ASP A 46 -25.89 9.33 4.74
C ASP A 46 -25.09 10.46 4.11
N GLU A 47 -25.27 11.67 4.65
CA GLU A 47 -24.61 12.92 4.23
C GLU A 47 -23.14 13.02 4.67
N ARG A 48 -22.57 11.98 5.29
CA ARG A 48 -21.18 12.00 5.78
C ARG A 48 -20.17 12.05 4.63
N ILE A 49 -19.03 12.69 4.91
CA ILE A 49 -17.89 12.76 4.00
C ILE A 49 -17.19 11.39 3.99
N GLY A 50 -17.23 10.73 2.82
CA GLY A 50 -16.51 9.48 2.56
C GLY A 50 -15.00 9.67 2.48
N LEU A 51 -14.28 8.91 3.30
CA LEU A 51 -12.82 8.89 3.36
C LEU A 51 -12.27 7.62 2.74
N THR A 52 -11.22 7.76 1.94
CA THR A 52 -10.38 6.64 1.51
C THR A 52 -9.07 6.65 2.30
N LEU A 53 -8.87 5.61 3.08
CA LEU A 53 -7.67 5.40 3.88
C LEU A 53 -6.62 4.67 3.06
N PHE A 54 -5.37 5.13 3.10
CA PHE A 54 -4.24 4.31 2.66
C PHE A 54 -3.32 4.08 3.84
N VAL A 55 -2.87 2.84 3.97
CA VAL A 55 -2.03 2.36 5.06
C VAL A 55 -0.74 1.81 4.48
N TRP A 56 0.38 2.16 5.11
CA TRP A 56 1.71 1.70 4.72
C TRP A 56 2.45 1.09 5.91
N HIS A 57 3.05 -0.08 5.68
CA HIS A 57 3.69 -0.90 6.72
C HIS A 57 5.08 -0.40 7.16
N ALA A 58 5.52 -0.89 8.33
CA ALA A 58 6.89 -0.79 8.79
C ALA A 58 7.81 -1.78 8.07
N ASN A 59 9.11 -1.52 8.17
CA ASN A 59 10.12 -2.37 7.55
C ASN A 59 10.12 -3.78 8.19
N GLY A 60 10.16 -4.81 7.36
CA GLY A 60 10.10 -6.21 7.81
C GLY A 60 8.70 -6.69 8.24
N MET A 61 7.67 -5.91 7.99
CA MET A 61 6.26 -6.28 8.08
C MET A 61 5.64 -6.31 6.68
N HIS A 62 4.41 -6.77 6.51
CA HIS A 62 3.68 -6.74 5.23
C HIS A 62 2.27 -6.19 5.43
N LYS A 63 1.55 -5.95 4.33
CA LYS A 63 0.21 -5.35 4.27
C LYS A 63 -0.86 -6.00 5.14
N GLU A 64 -0.65 -7.26 5.56
CA GLU A 64 -1.54 -8.03 6.44
C GLU A 64 -1.01 -8.19 7.87
N LEU A 65 0.31 -8.00 8.09
CA LEU A 65 1.00 -8.25 9.36
C LEU A 65 1.16 -6.99 10.22
N GLU A 66 1.12 -5.82 9.62
CA GLU A 66 0.87 -4.61 10.40
C GLU A 66 -0.42 -4.78 11.21
N THR A 67 -0.42 -4.23 12.42
CA THR A 67 -1.41 -4.31 13.51
C THR A 67 -2.86 -3.96 13.15
N TYR A 68 -3.47 -4.46 12.07
CA TYR A 68 -4.53 -3.68 11.44
C TYR A 68 -5.67 -4.39 10.71
N GLU A 69 -5.78 -5.69 10.43
CA GLU A 69 -7.15 -6.17 10.11
C GLU A 69 -8.09 -5.93 11.33
N PRO A 70 -7.71 -6.34 12.55
CA PRO A 70 -8.53 -6.08 13.74
C PRO A 70 -8.59 -4.59 14.11
N ALA A 71 -7.49 -3.84 14.00
CA ALA A 71 -7.49 -2.43 14.38
C ALA A 71 -8.11 -1.51 13.31
N LEU A 72 -8.01 -1.81 12.00
CA LEU A 72 -8.80 -1.13 10.97
C LEU A 72 -10.26 -1.48 11.14
N ARG A 73 -10.60 -2.74 11.40
CA ARG A 73 -11.99 -3.12 11.71
C ARG A 73 -12.51 -2.36 12.93
N ARG A 74 -11.70 -2.21 13.98
CA ARG A 74 -12.06 -1.41 15.15
C ARG A 74 -12.19 0.07 14.82
N LEU A 75 -11.28 0.63 14.03
CA LEU A 75 -11.30 2.02 13.58
C LEU A 75 -12.57 2.33 12.76
N VAL A 76 -12.90 1.46 11.80
CA VAL A 76 -14.12 1.52 11.01
C VAL A 76 -15.35 1.44 11.92
N THR A 77 -15.38 0.50 12.86
CA THR A 77 -16.47 0.35 13.84
C THR A 77 -16.63 1.60 14.70
N LEU A 78 -15.53 2.18 15.18
CA LEU A 78 -15.54 3.39 16.00
C LEU A 78 -16.01 4.61 15.17
N CYS A 79 -15.57 4.71 13.92
CA CYS A 79 -15.98 5.77 13.01
C CYS A 79 -17.48 5.66 12.69
N ASP A 80 -18.00 4.45 12.50
CA ASP A 80 -19.43 4.22 12.23
C ASP A 80 -20.30 4.51 13.45
N ALA A 81 -19.81 4.16 14.65
CA ALA A 81 -20.49 4.43 15.91
C ALA A 81 -20.44 5.93 16.29
N SER A 82 -19.35 6.61 15.94
CA SER A 82 -19.30 8.06 16.05
C SER A 82 -20.26 8.64 15.02
N GLN A 83 -21.36 9.26 15.46
CA GLN A 83 -22.29 10.02 14.60
C GLN A 83 -21.63 11.32 14.07
N GLY A 84 -20.34 11.26 13.74
CA GLY A 84 -19.53 12.36 13.25
C GLY A 84 -19.71 12.58 11.75
N PRO A 85 -19.12 13.66 11.21
CA PRO A 85 -19.34 14.08 9.83
C PRO A 85 -18.58 13.24 8.79
N VAL A 86 -17.80 12.24 9.22
CA VAL A 86 -16.92 11.45 8.35
C VAL A 86 -17.22 9.96 8.46
N ARG A 87 -16.99 9.25 7.37
CA ARG A 87 -17.12 7.79 7.27
C ARG A 87 -15.94 7.22 6.49
N ILE A 88 -15.43 6.06 6.88
CA ILE A 88 -14.41 5.34 6.10
C ILE A 88 -15.12 4.49 5.05
N ASP A 89 -14.93 4.78 3.77
CA ASP A 89 -15.58 4.10 2.64
C ASP A 89 -14.70 3.02 2.03
N GLU A 90 -13.39 3.24 2.07
CA GLU A 90 -12.41 2.39 1.41
C GLU A 90 -11.08 2.45 2.14
N VAL A 91 -10.37 1.32 2.18
CA VAL A 91 -9.03 1.18 2.73
C VAL A 91 -8.13 0.49 1.71
N TRP A 92 -6.96 1.05 1.47
CA TRP A 92 -5.90 0.44 0.68
C TRP A 92 -4.69 0.15 1.58
N SER A 93 -4.25 -1.10 1.61
CA SER A 93 -3.02 -1.52 2.31
C SER A 93 -1.97 -1.90 1.29
N PHE A 94 -0.80 -1.26 1.35
CA PHE A 94 0.28 -1.42 0.38
C PHE A 94 1.31 -2.42 0.86
N ASP A 95 1.78 -3.30 -0.03
CA ASP A 95 3.13 -3.85 0.07
C ASP A 95 4.09 -3.00 -0.76
N ALA A 96 5.26 -2.70 -0.18
CA ALA A 96 6.42 -2.26 -0.94
C ALA A 96 6.84 -3.34 -1.95
N ALA A 97 7.49 -2.95 -3.04
CA ALA A 97 7.81 -3.87 -4.15
C ALA A 97 8.64 -5.09 -3.72
N ASP A 98 9.42 -4.95 -2.66
CA ASP A 98 10.31 -5.96 -2.09
C ASP A 98 9.72 -6.74 -0.91
N THR A 99 8.45 -6.48 -0.57
CA THR A 99 7.82 -6.95 0.66
C THR A 99 6.53 -7.74 0.40
N GLY A 100 6.18 -8.66 1.30
CA GLY A 100 4.90 -9.38 1.26
C GLY A 100 4.68 -10.18 -0.03
N ASP A 101 3.49 -10.04 -0.62
CA ASP A 101 3.18 -10.73 -1.88
C ASP A 101 3.83 -10.06 -3.09
N ALA A 102 4.12 -8.75 -3.00
CA ALA A 102 4.84 -8.05 -4.06
C ALA A 102 6.24 -8.64 -4.27
N ALA A 103 6.93 -9.01 -3.17
CA ALA A 103 8.21 -9.71 -3.24
C ALA A 103 8.14 -11.03 -4.00
N ILE A 104 7.01 -11.76 -3.89
CA ILE A 104 6.79 -13.03 -4.59
C ILE A 104 6.61 -12.78 -6.09
N VAL A 105 5.79 -11.80 -6.46
CA VAL A 105 5.54 -11.44 -7.87
C VAL A 105 6.80 -10.87 -8.54
N ASN A 106 7.65 -10.19 -7.77
CA ASN A 106 8.90 -9.60 -8.24
C ASN A 106 10.11 -10.51 -8.08
N ALA A 107 9.92 -11.78 -7.70
CA ALA A 107 11.02 -12.72 -7.53
C ALA A 107 11.88 -12.81 -8.80
N GLY A 108 13.19 -12.61 -8.64
CA GLY A 108 14.17 -12.61 -9.74
C GLY A 108 14.24 -11.33 -10.57
N LYS A 109 13.45 -10.30 -10.26
CA LYS A 109 13.45 -8.98 -10.94
C LYS A 109 13.90 -7.83 -10.06
N MET A 110 13.98 -8.05 -8.75
CA MET A 110 14.38 -7.01 -7.78
C MET A 110 15.86 -6.69 -7.88
N GLU A 111 16.17 -5.40 -7.72
CA GLU A 111 17.54 -4.92 -7.58
C GLU A 111 18.07 -5.16 -6.16
N ASP A 112 19.39 -5.13 -5.99
CA ASP A 112 20.05 -5.35 -4.69
C ASP A 112 19.82 -4.20 -3.68
N TYR A 113 19.28 -3.07 -4.13
CA TYR A 113 19.03 -1.88 -3.31
C TYR A 113 17.60 -1.38 -3.48
N ALA A 114 16.91 -1.17 -2.36
CA ALA A 114 15.58 -0.58 -2.30
C ALA A 114 15.65 0.83 -1.70
N ASP A 115 15.30 1.86 -2.47
CA ASP A 115 15.18 3.23 -1.97
C ASP A 115 13.74 3.54 -1.54
N TRP A 116 13.56 3.95 -0.29
CA TRP A 116 12.27 4.38 0.24
C TRP A 116 11.69 5.63 -0.45
N VAL A 117 12.50 6.32 -1.25
CA VAL A 117 12.03 7.38 -2.15
C VAL A 117 11.28 6.79 -3.34
N ASP A 118 11.65 5.60 -3.83
CA ASP A 118 10.98 4.95 -4.96
C ASP A 118 9.62 4.42 -4.53
N ASP A 119 9.48 3.88 -3.32
CA ASP A 119 8.17 3.54 -2.73
C ASP A 119 7.20 4.74 -2.69
N ALA A 120 7.73 5.94 -2.44
CA ALA A 120 6.93 7.15 -2.48
C ALA A 120 6.50 7.49 -3.91
N ARG A 121 7.33 7.20 -4.92
CA ARG A 121 6.95 7.35 -6.34
C ARG A 121 5.91 6.31 -6.74
N ASP A 122 6.02 5.08 -6.26
CA ASP A 122 5.03 4.02 -6.52
C ASP A 122 3.65 4.43 -6.00
N LEU A 123 3.57 4.97 -4.78
CA LEU A 123 2.32 5.51 -4.25
C LEU A 123 1.73 6.61 -5.14
N LEU A 124 2.55 7.58 -5.54
CA LEU A 124 2.09 8.70 -6.37
C LEU A 124 1.66 8.21 -7.75
N SER A 125 2.43 7.29 -8.33
CA SER A 125 2.12 6.63 -9.60
C SER A 125 0.81 5.86 -9.51
N PHE A 126 0.58 5.11 -8.43
CA PHE A 126 -0.68 4.42 -8.17
C PHE A 126 -1.86 5.38 -8.11
N ILE A 127 -1.75 6.46 -7.34
CA ILE A 127 -2.83 7.45 -7.18
C ILE A 127 -3.20 8.08 -8.53
N ASP A 128 -2.19 8.48 -9.32
CA ASP A 128 -2.43 9.15 -10.59
C ASP A 128 -2.92 8.15 -11.66
N ASN A 129 -2.30 6.97 -11.77
CA ASN A 129 -2.48 6.06 -12.91
C ASN A 129 -3.43 4.89 -12.68
N TYR A 130 -3.68 4.45 -11.44
CA TYR A 130 -4.34 3.15 -11.18
C TYR A 130 -5.49 3.21 -10.18
N LEU A 131 -5.57 4.25 -9.35
CA LEU A 131 -6.67 4.41 -8.40
C LEU A 131 -8.02 4.55 -9.14
N PRO A 132 -9.00 3.65 -8.94
CA PRO A 132 -10.29 3.76 -9.60
C PRO A 132 -11.03 5.04 -9.19
N SER A 133 -11.77 5.68 -10.09
CA SER A 133 -12.62 6.84 -9.72
C SER A 133 -13.86 6.44 -8.90
N ASN A 134 -14.33 5.19 -9.02
CA ASN A 134 -15.47 4.67 -8.27
C ASN A 134 -15.02 3.90 -7.01
N PHE A 135 -15.72 4.12 -5.90
CA PHE A 135 -15.45 3.53 -4.58
C PHE A 135 -16.10 2.17 -4.38
N ALA A 136 -17.30 2.03 -4.94
CA ALA A 136 -18.20 0.93 -4.66
C ALA A 136 -18.29 0.05 -5.90
N GLN A 137 -17.83 -1.19 -5.77
CA GLN A 137 -17.96 -2.21 -6.80
C GLN A 137 -18.44 -3.49 -6.12
N SER A 138 -19.42 -4.16 -6.74
CA SER A 138 -19.90 -5.47 -6.29
C SER A 138 -18.85 -6.57 -6.45
N ASN A 139 -17.88 -6.37 -7.34
CA ASN A 139 -16.73 -7.25 -7.52
C ASN A 139 -15.46 -6.40 -7.64
N LEU A 140 -14.48 -6.64 -6.77
CA LEU A 140 -13.21 -5.90 -6.79
C LEU A 140 -12.24 -6.61 -7.76
N PRO A 141 -11.69 -5.91 -8.75
CA PRO A 141 -10.78 -6.53 -9.70
C PRO A 141 -9.44 -6.85 -9.03
N ILE A 142 -8.83 -7.97 -9.44
CA ILE A 142 -7.50 -8.40 -9.00
C ILE A 142 -6.42 -7.57 -9.69
N TYR A 143 -6.66 -7.19 -10.96
CA TYR A 143 -5.81 -6.33 -11.75
C TYR A 143 -6.44 -4.96 -11.96
N LEU A 144 -5.68 -3.90 -11.70
CA LEU A 144 -6.13 -2.54 -11.92
C LEU A 144 -5.61 -2.04 -13.27
N PRO A 145 -6.49 -1.82 -14.26
CA PRO A 145 -6.05 -1.24 -15.52
C PRO A 145 -5.61 0.20 -15.30
N ARG A 146 -4.68 0.65 -16.14
CA ARG A 146 -4.29 2.05 -16.17
C ARG A 146 -5.49 2.93 -16.55
N MET A 147 -5.63 4.05 -15.84
CA MET A 147 -6.67 5.05 -16.07
C MET A 147 -6.47 5.78 -17.40
N ASP A 148 -7.55 6.38 -17.89
CA ASP A 148 -7.52 7.24 -19.07
C ASP A 148 -6.55 8.43 -18.88
N SER A 149 -5.84 8.81 -19.95
CA SER A 149 -4.85 9.89 -19.91
C SER A 149 -5.43 11.23 -19.45
N ALA A 150 -6.68 11.54 -19.78
CA ALA A 150 -7.33 12.77 -19.33
C ALA A 150 -7.54 12.80 -17.80
N ILE A 151 -7.83 11.64 -17.20
CA ILE A 151 -7.98 11.50 -15.73
C ILE A 151 -6.60 11.65 -15.07
N ILE A 152 -5.58 10.99 -15.63
CA ILE A 152 -4.20 11.04 -15.11
C ILE A 152 -3.71 12.50 -15.07
N GLU A 153 -3.83 13.23 -16.17
CA GLU A 153 -3.38 14.62 -16.25
C GLU A 153 -4.17 15.54 -15.30
N ARG A 154 -5.48 15.31 -15.15
CA ARG A 154 -6.29 16.03 -14.16
C ARG A 154 -5.78 15.77 -12.74
N ARG A 155 -5.48 14.52 -12.38
CA ARG A 155 -5.00 14.16 -11.04
C ARG A 155 -3.63 14.74 -10.74
N LYS A 156 -2.72 14.75 -11.71
CA LYS A 156 -1.42 15.41 -11.58
C LYS A 156 -1.55 16.89 -11.22
N LEU A 157 -2.49 17.58 -11.86
CA LEU A 157 -2.71 19.02 -11.67
C LEU A 157 -3.47 19.35 -10.39
N LYS A 158 -4.60 18.68 -10.15
CA LYS A 158 -5.56 19.05 -9.08
C LYS A 158 -5.56 18.11 -7.89
N GLY A 159 -4.97 16.93 -8.02
CA GLY A 159 -5.15 15.84 -7.07
C GLY A 159 -6.42 15.05 -7.35
N VAL A 160 -6.83 14.24 -6.37
CA VAL A 160 -8.02 13.40 -6.48
C VAL A 160 -9.22 14.16 -5.91
N GLU A 161 -10.08 14.67 -6.80
CA GLU A 161 -11.24 15.50 -6.42
C GLU A 161 -12.43 14.64 -6.00
N GLU A 162 -12.48 13.37 -6.44
CA GLU A 162 -13.59 12.48 -6.18
C GLU A 162 -13.66 12.00 -4.72
N ARG A 163 -12.55 12.10 -3.98
CA ARG A 163 -12.39 11.58 -2.60
C ARG A 163 -11.44 12.37 -1.74
N SER A 164 -11.75 12.30 -0.46
CA SER A 164 -10.83 12.67 0.61
C SER A 164 -9.88 11.52 0.94
N LEU A 165 -8.60 11.72 0.65
CA LEU A 165 -7.53 10.76 0.86
C LEU A 165 -6.84 10.96 2.21
N VAL A 166 -6.97 9.98 3.11
CA VAL A 166 -6.30 9.93 4.43
C VAL A 166 -5.18 8.91 4.40
N ARG A 167 -4.08 9.20 5.11
CA ARG A 167 -2.85 8.42 5.05
C ARG A 167 -2.37 8.05 6.45
N ILE A 168 -2.06 6.77 6.67
CA ILE A 168 -1.47 6.26 7.91
C ILE A 168 -0.21 5.49 7.55
N GLY A 169 0.93 5.89 8.10
CA GLY A 169 2.20 5.22 7.85
C GLY A 169 2.92 4.94 9.15
N HIS A 170 3.41 3.71 9.31
CA HIS A 170 4.20 3.30 10.46
C HIS A 170 5.68 3.16 10.07
N SER A 171 6.60 3.71 10.87
CA SER A 171 8.05 3.54 10.70
C SER A 171 8.53 3.87 9.28
N PHE A 172 8.99 2.86 8.52
CA PHE A 172 9.29 2.93 7.09
C PHE A 172 8.16 3.54 6.28
N GLY A 173 6.93 3.03 6.40
CA GLY A 173 5.77 3.57 5.73
C GLY A 173 5.46 5.01 6.14
N GLY A 174 5.78 5.40 7.37
CA GLY A 174 5.73 6.80 7.79
C GLY A 174 6.67 7.69 6.99
N ARG A 175 7.89 7.21 6.70
CA ARG A 175 8.86 7.91 5.85
C ARG A 175 8.42 7.97 4.39
N VAL A 176 7.89 6.87 3.85
CA VAL A 176 7.34 6.82 2.48
C VAL A 176 6.24 7.87 2.31
N LEU A 177 5.26 7.89 3.22
CA LEU A 177 4.14 8.82 3.14
C LEU A 177 4.56 10.27 3.38
N ALA A 178 5.52 10.52 4.29
CA ALA A 178 6.10 11.86 4.44
C ALA A 178 6.80 12.33 3.17
N ASN A 179 7.58 11.45 2.51
CA ASN A 179 8.22 11.74 1.23
C ASN A 179 7.21 12.07 0.13
N ALA A 180 6.11 11.32 0.05
CA ALA A 180 5.04 11.58 -0.90
C ALA A 180 4.31 12.90 -0.60
N ALA A 181 4.04 13.20 0.66
CA ALA A 181 3.40 14.45 1.09
C ALA A 181 4.26 15.69 0.78
N CYS A 182 5.60 15.59 0.92
CA CYS A 182 6.50 16.68 0.54
C CYS A 182 6.49 16.97 -0.98
N ARG A 183 6.19 15.97 -1.81
CA ARG A 183 6.17 16.10 -3.28
C ARG A 183 4.81 16.53 -3.81
N ARG A 184 3.74 16.00 -3.24
CA ARG A 184 2.35 16.20 -3.69
C ARG A 184 1.44 16.42 -2.48
N PRO A 185 1.54 17.55 -1.76
CA PRO A 185 0.72 17.78 -0.57
C PRO A 185 -0.78 17.86 -0.88
N ASN A 186 -1.14 18.23 -2.11
CA ASN A 186 -2.53 18.40 -2.55
C ASN A 186 -3.35 17.10 -2.60
N ILE A 187 -2.72 15.92 -2.56
CA ILE A 187 -3.42 14.64 -2.54
C ILE A 187 -3.63 14.09 -1.12
N PHE A 188 -3.19 14.82 -0.09
CA PHE A 188 -3.32 14.41 1.32
C PHE A 188 -4.36 15.30 1.99
N ARG A 189 -5.48 14.73 2.42
CA ARG A 189 -6.38 15.43 3.35
C ARG A 189 -5.82 15.43 4.77
N SER A 190 -5.24 14.31 5.18
CA SER A 190 -4.53 14.18 6.45
C SER A 190 -3.48 13.08 6.37
N LEU A 191 -2.45 13.23 7.20
CA LEU A 191 -1.33 12.31 7.33
C LEU A 191 -1.10 12.00 8.81
N THR A 192 -1.22 10.72 9.16
CA THR A 192 -0.93 10.19 10.49
C THR A 192 0.35 9.37 10.40
N LEU A 193 1.37 9.79 11.16
CA LEU A 193 2.66 9.10 11.21
C LEU A 193 2.80 8.41 12.57
N ILE A 194 2.97 7.10 12.54
CA ILE A 194 3.21 6.28 13.72
C ILE A 194 4.70 5.98 13.76
N ASP A 195 5.40 6.50 14.75
CA ASP A 195 6.85 6.32 14.95
C ASP A 195 7.68 6.40 13.65
N PRO A 196 7.56 7.49 12.86
CA PRO A 196 8.12 7.55 11.52
C PRO A 196 9.65 7.65 11.52
N VAL A 197 10.29 7.00 10.55
CA VAL A 197 11.75 7.05 10.38
C VAL A 197 12.16 8.31 9.62
N LEU A 198 12.33 9.43 10.32
CA LEU A 198 12.63 10.74 9.72
C LEU A 198 14.07 11.18 10.01
N PHE A 199 15.01 10.81 9.15
CA PHE A 199 16.39 11.25 9.25
C PHE A 199 16.70 12.40 8.28
N ARG A 200 17.47 13.38 8.77
CA ARG A 200 18.00 14.49 7.97
C ARG A 200 19.15 14.02 7.07
N ASP A 201 20.06 13.21 7.61
CA ASP A 201 21.24 12.69 6.91
C ASP A 201 21.14 11.17 6.79
N TRP A 202 20.31 10.72 5.84
CA TRP A 202 19.97 9.30 5.66
C TRP A 202 21.20 8.44 5.44
N ALA A 203 22.20 8.94 4.69
CA ALA A 203 23.41 8.20 4.37
C ALA A 203 24.19 7.76 5.62
N LYS A 204 24.20 8.56 6.69
CA LYS A 204 24.88 8.20 7.95
C LYS A 204 24.13 7.14 8.75
N GLU A 205 22.81 7.29 8.83
CA GLU A 205 21.95 6.40 9.61
C GLU A 205 21.71 5.04 8.92
N GLN A 206 21.80 4.99 7.59
CA GLN A 206 21.65 3.78 6.78
C GLN A 206 22.56 2.64 7.25
N THR A 207 23.80 2.94 7.65
CA THR A 207 24.80 1.92 8.00
C THR A 207 24.29 0.97 9.09
N PHE A 208 23.61 1.49 10.12
CA PHE A 208 23.07 0.68 11.19
C PHE A 208 21.98 -0.28 10.69
N TYR A 209 21.07 0.21 9.84
CA TYR A 209 20.00 -0.60 9.27
C TYR A 209 20.52 -1.64 8.26
N ILE A 210 21.50 -1.27 7.43
CA ILE A 210 22.15 -2.17 6.47
C ILE A 210 22.86 -3.30 7.20
N LEU A 211 23.69 -3.00 8.20
CA LEU A 211 24.37 -4.02 9.00
C LEU A 211 23.36 -4.94 9.71
N GLY A 212 22.28 -4.35 10.26
CA GLY A 212 21.19 -5.10 10.86
C GLY A 212 20.47 -6.03 9.86
N ALA A 213 20.38 -5.66 8.59
CA ALA A 213 19.80 -6.48 7.53
C ALA A 213 20.75 -7.58 7.05
N LEU A 214 22.03 -7.27 6.82
CA LEU A 214 23.04 -8.23 6.35
C LEU A 214 23.27 -9.39 7.32
N CYS A 215 23.12 -9.15 8.61
CA CYS A 215 23.23 -10.20 9.64
C CYS A 215 21.99 -11.09 9.74
N ARG A 216 20.91 -10.82 8.99
CA ARG A 216 19.68 -11.60 9.04
C ARG A 216 19.71 -12.72 8.02
N ARG A 217 19.03 -13.80 8.40
CA ARG A 217 18.79 -14.94 7.52
C ARG A 217 17.95 -14.48 6.31
N ALA A 218 18.45 -14.73 5.10
CA ALA A 218 17.75 -14.41 3.86
C ALA A 218 16.73 -15.48 3.43
N HIS A 219 16.96 -16.75 3.78
CA HIS A 219 16.13 -17.88 3.34
C HIS A 219 15.87 -18.88 4.47
N TRP A 220 14.68 -19.47 4.49
CA TRP A 220 14.34 -20.62 5.34
C TRP A 220 14.24 -21.88 4.49
N ALA A 221 14.54 -23.03 5.08
CA ALA A 221 14.44 -24.31 4.37
C ALA A 221 12.97 -24.69 4.08
N SER A 222 12.04 -24.22 4.91
CA SER A 222 10.60 -24.36 4.68
C SER A 222 9.77 -23.27 5.39
N ARG A 223 8.49 -23.13 4.99
CA ARG A 223 7.54 -22.22 5.65
C ARG A 223 7.30 -22.61 7.11
N GLU A 224 7.33 -23.90 7.42
CA GLU A 224 7.17 -24.45 8.77
C GLU A 224 8.36 -24.06 9.66
N GLU A 225 9.58 -24.15 9.15
CA GLU A 225 10.77 -23.69 9.87
C GLU A 225 10.70 -22.19 10.16
N ALA A 226 10.33 -21.38 9.16
CA ALA A 226 10.15 -19.94 9.32
C ALA A 226 9.13 -19.65 10.43
N LYS A 227 7.97 -20.31 10.38
CA LYS A 227 6.89 -20.16 11.37
C LYS A 227 7.37 -20.52 12.79
N GLU A 228 8.07 -21.64 12.95
CA GLU A 228 8.57 -22.10 14.25
C GLU A 228 9.61 -21.15 14.84
N LEU A 229 10.49 -20.59 14.01
CA LEU A 229 11.48 -19.60 14.44
C LEU A 229 10.84 -18.25 14.77
N LEU A 230 9.87 -17.79 13.96
CA LEU A 230 9.18 -16.52 14.18
C LEU A 230 8.36 -16.56 15.47
N ARG A 231 7.64 -17.65 15.75
CA ARG A 231 6.86 -17.83 16.99
C ARG A 231 7.66 -17.67 18.27
N LYS A 232 8.97 -17.91 18.24
CA LYS A 232 9.85 -17.74 19.41
C LYS A 232 10.14 -16.27 19.72
N ARG A 233 9.82 -15.35 18.80
CA ARG A 233 10.04 -13.91 18.99
C ARG A 233 8.80 -13.25 19.61
N PRO A 234 8.95 -12.41 20.64
CA PRO A 234 7.82 -11.77 21.32
C PRO A 234 6.85 -11.02 20.40
N VAL A 235 7.36 -10.41 19.33
CA VAL A 235 6.55 -9.67 18.36
C VAL A 235 5.60 -10.58 17.57
N PHE A 236 5.89 -11.87 17.45
CA PHE A 236 5.09 -12.86 16.71
C PHE A 236 4.49 -13.93 17.64
N MET A 237 4.53 -13.72 18.95
CA MET A 237 3.82 -14.56 19.91
C MET A 237 2.36 -14.09 19.96
N SER A 238 1.49 -14.75 19.20
CA SER A 238 0.02 -14.63 19.32
C SER A 238 -0.55 -15.85 20.02
#